data_AF-A0A6N6SP85-F1
#
_entry.id   AF-A0A6N6SP85-F1
#
_cell.length_a   1.000
_cell.length_b   1.000
_cell.length_c   1.000
_cell.angle_alpha   90.00
_cell.angle_beta   90.00
_cell.angle_gamma   90.00
#
_symmetry.space_group_name_H-M   'P 1'
#
loop_
_entity.id
_entity.type
_entity.pdbx_description
1 polymer ?
#
loop_
_entity_poly.entity_id
_entity_poly.type
_entity_poly.pdbx_seq_one_letter_code
_entity_poly.pdbx_strand_id
1 'polypeptide(L)'
;MPSERINNRREVSQKVCKEIAQELNISEDNIDIQTAVMVALGLDEITKILNIEWTVDCLKKIVSKIDFRAWSEYEEIILEESILPEGAPQLLTEGTIRFQGEIWRIFKYDPYPFPCSPHAHNLKTGYKLDLSNGMLYKKREYVDTINKKHLIALRDRIRNIPLPNLTI
;
A
#
# COMPACT_ATOMS: atom_id res chain seq x y z
N MET A 1 19.64 -13.56 16.79
CA MET A 1 20.52 -12.52 16.21
C MET A 1 20.27 -12.17 14.73
N PRO A 2 19.16 -12.59 14.08
CA PRO A 2 18.63 -11.89 12.90
C PRO A 2 17.51 -10.88 13.21
N SER A 3 16.70 -11.16 14.24
CA SER A 3 15.53 -10.36 14.64
C SER A 3 15.88 -8.94 15.10
N GLU A 4 16.96 -8.76 15.88
CA GLU A 4 17.40 -7.44 16.36
C GLU A 4 17.86 -6.52 15.23
N ARG A 5 18.56 -7.07 14.23
CA ARG A 5 19.00 -6.31 13.05
C ARG A 5 17.81 -5.84 12.21
N ILE A 6 16.78 -6.68 12.08
CA ILE A 6 15.54 -6.34 11.37
C ILE A 6 14.78 -5.24 12.10
N ASN A 7 14.65 -5.35 13.42
CA ASN A 7 13.96 -4.34 14.24
C ASN A 7 14.66 -2.97 14.18
N ASN A 8 16.00 -2.94 14.31
CA ASN A 8 16.78 -1.71 14.23
C ASN A 8 16.60 -1.00 12.86
N ARG A 9 16.61 -1.74 11.75
CA ARG A 9 16.41 -1.15 10.41
C ARG A 9 15.03 -0.53 10.25
N ARG A 10 14.00 -1.17 10.81
CA ARG A 10 12.63 -0.67 10.77
C ARG A 10 12.53 0.65 11.55
N GLU A 11 13.10 0.69 12.75
CA GLU A 11 13.12 1.90 13.58
C GLU A 11 13.87 3.05 12.90
N VAL A 12 15.04 2.77 12.33
CA VAL A 12 15.82 3.77 11.57
C VAL A 12 15.04 4.29 10.36
N SER A 13 14.39 3.40 9.59
CA SER A 13 13.59 3.79 8.42
C SER A 13 12.38 4.64 8.81
N GLN A 14 11.63 4.24 9.84
CA GLN A 14 10.47 4.98 10.35
C GLN A 14 10.86 6.38 10.85
N LYS A 15 12.00 6.48 11.55
CA LYS A 15 12.50 7.77 12.04
C LYS A 15 12.84 8.71 10.87
N VAL A 16 13.51 8.20 9.84
CA VAL A 16 13.84 8.98 8.64
C VAL A 16 12.58 9.40 7.87
N CYS A 17 11.61 8.50 7.67
CA CYS A 17 10.30 8.83 7.07
C CYS A 17 9.66 10.03 7.77
N LYS A 18 9.55 9.94 9.10
CA LYS A 18 8.90 10.97 9.91
C LYS A 18 9.61 12.32 9.82
N GLU A 19 10.93 12.33 9.92
CA GLU A 19 11.71 13.56 9.86
C GLU A 19 11.62 14.21 8.45
N ILE A 20 11.68 13.44 7.37
CA ILE A 20 11.54 13.96 6.00
C ILE A 20 10.11 14.45 5.73
N ALA A 21 9.09 13.70 6.17
CA ALA A 21 7.70 14.10 6.03
C ALA A 21 7.43 15.45 6.70
N GLN A 22 8.00 15.66 7.89
CA GLN A 22 7.95 16.93 8.61
C GLN A 22 8.70 18.05 7.88
N GLU A 23 9.94 17.80 7.45
CA GLU A 23 10.78 18.79 6.75
C GLU A 23 10.16 19.24 5.42
N LEU A 24 9.54 18.32 4.67
CA LEU A 24 8.98 18.60 3.35
C LEU A 24 7.49 18.98 3.37
N ASN A 25 6.84 18.86 4.54
CA ASN A 25 5.39 19.05 4.74
C ASN A 25 4.56 18.14 3.82
N ILE A 26 4.86 16.85 3.81
CA ILE A 26 4.16 15.80 3.03
C ILE A 26 3.71 14.66 3.94
N SER A 27 2.78 13.81 3.47
CA SER A 27 2.35 12.63 4.23
C SER A 27 3.48 11.59 4.36
N GLU A 28 3.60 10.95 5.52
CA GLU A 28 4.54 9.82 5.71
C GLU A 28 4.24 8.65 4.74
N ASP A 29 2.98 8.46 4.37
CA ASP A 29 2.55 7.44 3.40
C ASP A 29 3.07 7.70 1.97
N ASN A 30 3.50 8.95 1.68
CA ASN A 30 4.07 9.33 0.39
C ASN A 30 5.59 9.07 0.31
N ILE A 31 6.20 8.52 1.38
CA ILE A 31 7.65 8.31 1.47
C ILE A 31 7.95 6.82 1.55
N ASP A 32 8.33 6.23 0.42
CA ASP A 32 8.97 4.92 0.39
C ASP A 32 10.50 5.08 0.44
N ILE A 33 11.08 4.92 1.62
CA ILE A 33 12.53 5.03 1.84
C ILE A 33 13.31 3.96 1.08
N GLN A 34 12.78 2.75 0.94
CA GLN A 34 13.51 1.68 0.24
C GLN A 34 13.62 2.01 -1.25
N THR A 35 12.51 2.42 -1.85
CA THR A 35 12.48 2.91 -3.22
C THR A 35 13.35 4.16 -3.39
N ALA A 36 13.31 5.12 -2.45
CA ALA A 36 14.13 6.33 -2.52
C ALA A 36 15.63 6.04 -2.47
N VAL A 37 16.05 5.11 -1.62
CA VAL A 37 17.44 4.66 -1.57
C VAL A 37 17.84 3.95 -2.85
N MET A 38 16.98 3.07 -3.40
CA MET A 38 17.26 2.40 -4.67
C MET A 38 17.45 3.39 -5.81
N VAL A 39 16.54 4.37 -5.94
CA VAL A 39 16.63 5.43 -6.95
C VAL A 39 17.90 6.26 -6.76
N ALA A 40 18.18 6.71 -5.53
CA ALA A 40 19.34 7.54 -5.23
C ALA A 40 20.69 6.83 -5.45
N LEU A 41 20.72 5.50 -5.34
CA LEU A 41 21.90 4.67 -5.54
C LEU A 41 21.95 4.02 -6.94
N GLY A 42 20.94 4.21 -7.79
CA GLY A 42 20.86 3.59 -9.11
C GLY A 42 20.75 2.05 -9.06
N LEU A 43 20.06 1.53 -8.05
CA LEU A 43 19.86 0.09 -7.84
C LEU A 43 18.52 -0.36 -8.42
N ASP A 44 18.52 -1.53 -9.05
CA ASP A 44 17.37 -2.21 -9.65
C ASP A 44 16.75 -3.29 -8.73
N GLU A 45 17.47 -3.71 -7.70
CA GLU A 45 17.04 -4.77 -6.79
C GLU A 45 17.13 -4.36 -5.32
N ILE A 46 16.03 -4.58 -4.59
CA ILE A 46 15.91 -4.26 -3.17
C ILE A 46 16.83 -5.11 -2.28
N THR A 47 17.22 -6.29 -2.74
CA THR A 47 18.14 -7.17 -2.02
C THR A 47 19.53 -6.54 -1.85
N LYS A 48 19.93 -5.66 -2.78
CA LYS A 48 21.22 -4.95 -2.75
C LYS A 48 21.32 -3.96 -1.59
N ILE A 49 20.18 -3.46 -1.10
CA ILE A 49 20.12 -2.54 0.05
C ILE A 49 20.02 -3.28 1.40
N LEU A 50 19.81 -4.61 1.39
CA LEU A 50 19.67 -5.40 2.61
C LEU A 50 21.00 -5.68 3.32
N ASN A 51 22.15 -5.50 2.67
CA ASN A 51 23.45 -5.76 3.30
C ASN A 51 24.13 -4.50 3.84
N ILE A 52 23.48 -3.35 3.71
CA ILE A 52 24.00 -2.08 4.16
C ILE A 52 23.53 -1.83 5.60
N GLU A 53 24.45 -1.39 6.47
CA GLU A 53 24.08 -0.87 7.78
C GLU A 53 23.59 0.57 7.65
N TRP A 54 22.34 0.79 8.06
CA TRP A 54 21.68 2.07 7.92
C TRP A 54 21.78 2.86 9.22
N THR A 55 22.27 4.09 9.12
CA THR A 55 22.09 5.11 10.15
C THR A 55 21.15 6.20 9.63
N VAL A 56 20.51 6.93 10.55
CA VAL A 56 19.60 8.04 10.21
C VAL A 56 20.29 9.06 9.31
N ASP A 57 21.51 9.48 9.67
CA ASP A 57 22.28 10.47 8.91
C ASP A 57 22.67 9.99 7.51
N CYS A 58 23.04 8.71 7.39
CA CYS A 58 23.39 8.10 6.11
C CYS A 58 22.18 8.09 5.17
N LEU A 59 21.03 7.59 5.66
CA LEU A 59 19.79 7.57 4.88
C LEU A 59 19.37 8.98 4.46
N LYS A 60 19.35 9.94 5.39
CA LYS A 60 19.04 11.34 5.07
C LYS A 60 19.89 11.90 3.94
N LYS A 61 21.21 11.66 3.97
CA LYS A 61 22.13 12.09 2.90
C LYS A 61 21.86 11.45 1.56
N ILE A 62 21.41 10.19 1.55
CA ILE A 62 21.12 9.46 0.33
C ILE A 62 19.82 10.00 -0.27
N VAL A 63 18.77 10.05 0.53
CA VAL A 63 17.42 10.39 0.06
C VAL A 63 17.18 11.90 -0.09
N SER A 64 18.06 12.77 0.43
CA SER A 64 17.98 14.22 0.17
C SER A 64 18.15 14.61 -1.30
N LYS A 65 18.63 13.66 -2.13
CA LYS A 65 18.74 13.81 -3.58
C LYS A 65 17.42 13.52 -4.32
N ILE A 66 16.41 13.00 -3.61
CA ILE A 66 15.13 12.62 -4.17
C ILE A 66 14.12 13.74 -3.97
N ASP A 67 13.45 14.13 -5.05
CA ASP A 67 12.28 14.98 -4.96
C ASP A 67 11.02 14.14 -4.69
N PHE A 68 10.70 13.97 -3.41
CA PHE A 68 9.51 13.24 -2.97
C PHE A 68 8.19 13.91 -3.38
N ARG A 69 8.18 15.19 -3.77
CA ARG A 69 6.95 15.86 -4.23
C ARG A 69 6.53 15.35 -5.60
N ALA A 70 7.50 15.13 -6.49
CA ALA A 70 7.26 14.58 -7.82
C ALA A 70 6.67 13.16 -7.79
N TRP A 71 6.84 12.42 -6.68
CA TRP A 71 6.31 11.05 -6.55
C TRP A 71 4.82 11.01 -6.24
N SER A 72 4.24 12.15 -5.86
CA SER A 72 2.80 12.25 -5.57
C SER A 72 1.95 12.55 -6.82
N GLU A 73 2.58 12.83 -7.96
CA GLU A 73 1.91 13.21 -9.19
C GLU A 73 1.82 12.01 -10.14
N TYR A 74 0.68 11.31 -10.10
CA TYR A 74 0.32 10.33 -11.13
C TYR A 74 -1.15 10.49 -11.51
N GLU A 75 -1.48 10.18 -12.76
CA GLU A 75 -2.85 10.07 -13.24
C GLU A 75 -3.15 8.60 -13.53
N GLU A 76 -4.21 8.08 -12.89
CA GLU A 76 -4.68 6.72 -13.16
C GLU A 76 -5.65 6.78 -14.36
N ILE A 77 -5.20 6.30 -15.51
CA ILE A 77 -6.05 6.08 -16.68
C ILE A 77 -6.64 4.67 -16.64
N ILE A 78 -7.95 4.55 -16.91
CA ILE A 78 -8.65 3.27 -16.94
C ILE A 78 -9.08 3.00 -18.38
N LEU A 79 -8.70 1.84 -18.87
CA LEU A 79 -9.09 1.34 -20.18
C LEU A 79 -10.24 0.34 -20.01
N GLU A 80 -11.26 0.43 -20.86
CA GLU A 80 -12.37 -0.53 -20.86
C GLU A 80 -11.91 -1.94 -21.27
N GLU A 81 -10.82 -2.01 -22.03
CA GLU A 81 -10.21 -3.25 -22.50
C GLU A 81 -8.69 -3.23 -22.26
N SER A 82 -8.12 -4.40 -22.00
CA SER A 82 -6.66 -4.54 -21.86
C SER A 82 -6.00 -4.32 -23.21
N ILE A 83 -5.11 -3.33 -23.30
CA ILE A 83 -4.23 -3.14 -24.46
C ILE A 83 -2.99 -4.06 -24.44
N LEU A 84 -2.80 -4.78 -23.33
CA LEU A 84 -1.72 -5.75 -23.20
C LEU A 84 -2.09 -7.07 -23.91
N PRO A 85 -1.11 -7.78 -24.50
CA PRO A 85 -1.36 -9.07 -25.15
C PRO A 85 -2.01 -10.08 -24.22
N GLU A 86 -2.80 -10.99 -24.80
CA GLU A 86 -3.31 -12.14 -24.06
C GLU A 86 -2.16 -12.95 -23.45
N GLY A 87 -2.27 -13.27 -22.16
CA GLY A 87 -1.21 -13.95 -21.41
C GLY A 87 -0.07 -13.06 -20.88
N ALA A 88 -0.15 -11.73 -21.06
CA ALA A 88 0.80 -10.82 -20.42
C ALA A 88 0.84 -11.05 -18.89
N PRO A 89 2.03 -11.28 -18.30
CA PRO A 89 2.14 -11.50 -16.86
C PRO A 89 1.61 -10.29 -16.09
N GLN A 90 0.58 -10.50 -15.27
CA GLN A 90 0.06 -9.47 -14.37
C GLN A 90 0.68 -9.64 -12.99
N LEU A 91 1.27 -8.56 -12.47
CA LEU A 91 1.73 -8.50 -11.09
C LEU A 91 0.49 -8.28 -10.18
N LEU A 92 -0.11 -9.37 -9.71
CA LEU A 92 -1.36 -9.37 -8.94
C LEU A 92 -1.12 -9.20 -7.42
N THR A 93 -0.45 -8.12 -7.03
CA THR A 93 -0.28 -7.74 -5.62
C THR A 93 -1.51 -7.01 -5.08
N GLU A 94 -2.20 -6.27 -5.94
CA GLU A 94 -3.39 -5.48 -5.66
C GLU A 94 -4.39 -5.49 -6.82
N GLY A 95 -5.67 -5.25 -6.54
CA GLY A 95 -6.72 -5.11 -7.56
C GLY A 95 -7.62 -3.92 -7.27
N THR A 96 -7.84 -3.05 -8.25
CA THR A 96 -8.71 -1.87 -8.14
C THR A 96 -10.09 -2.17 -8.73
N ILE A 97 -11.15 -1.90 -7.98
CA ILE A 97 -12.55 -2.11 -8.39
C ILE A 97 -13.33 -0.80 -8.21
N ARG A 98 -14.13 -0.43 -9.20
CA ARG A 98 -15.15 0.60 -9.07
C ARG A 98 -16.50 0.00 -8.66
N PHE A 99 -17.09 0.53 -7.59
CA PHE A 99 -18.42 0.15 -7.12
C PHE A 99 -19.18 1.38 -6.66
N GLN A 100 -20.35 1.65 -7.23
CA GLN A 100 -21.22 2.79 -6.89
C GLN A 100 -20.51 4.17 -6.87
N GLY A 101 -19.58 4.39 -7.80
CA GLY A 101 -18.82 5.66 -7.89
C GLY A 101 -17.60 5.74 -6.97
N GLU A 102 -17.32 4.70 -6.20
CA GLU A 102 -16.15 4.60 -5.33
C GLU A 102 -15.07 3.71 -5.94
N ILE A 103 -13.81 4.01 -5.63
CA ILE A 103 -12.63 3.24 -6.06
C ILE A 103 -12.11 2.49 -4.83
N TRP A 104 -12.15 1.16 -4.92
CA TRP A 104 -11.73 0.25 -3.89
C TRP A 104 -10.51 -0.55 -4.35
N ARG A 105 -9.41 -0.45 -3.60
CA ARG A 105 -8.20 -1.25 -3.84
C ARG A 105 -8.14 -2.42 -2.88
N ILE A 106 -7.94 -3.61 -3.41
CA ILE A 106 -7.96 -4.86 -2.66
C ILE A 106 -6.54 -5.40 -2.62
N PHE A 107 -6.00 -5.54 -1.42
CA PHE A 107 -4.65 -6.07 -1.23
C PHE A 107 -4.73 -7.58 -0.99
N LYS A 108 -4.04 -8.35 -1.83
CA LYS A 108 -3.94 -9.81 -1.65
C LYS A 108 -3.14 -10.17 -0.39
N TYR A 109 -2.09 -9.40 -0.12
CA TYR A 109 -1.24 -9.51 1.06
C TYR A 109 -1.05 -8.11 1.64
N ASP A 110 -1.71 -7.81 2.77
CA ASP A 110 -1.48 -6.58 3.52
C ASP A 110 -0.59 -6.89 4.74
N PRO A 111 0.62 -6.29 4.87
CA PRO A 111 1.46 -6.45 6.04
C PRO A 111 0.80 -5.93 7.34
N TYR A 112 -0.28 -5.16 7.23
CA TYR A 112 -1.15 -4.73 8.33
C TYR A 112 -2.55 -5.32 8.12
N PRO A 113 -2.80 -6.58 8.55
CA PRO A 113 -3.99 -7.37 8.22
C PRO A 113 -5.28 -6.91 8.92
N PHE A 114 -5.32 -5.68 9.43
CA PHE A 114 -6.52 -5.12 10.06
C PHE A 114 -7.38 -4.41 9.01
N PRO A 115 -8.71 -4.69 8.93
CA PRO A 115 -9.51 -5.52 9.85
C PRO A 115 -9.41 -7.03 9.61
N CYS A 116 -9.19 -7.45 8.36
CA CYS A 116 -8.88 -8.83 7.98
C CYS A 116 -8.00 -8.84 6.72
N SER A 117 -7.51 -10.00 6.26
CA SER A 117 -6.82 -10.13 4.97
C SER A 117 -7.53 -11.17 4.10
N PRO A 118 -7.87 -10.84 2.84
CA PRO A 118 -7.83 -9.52 2.21
C PRO A 118 -8.92 -8.56 2.74
N HIS A 119 -8.64 -7.26 2.68
CA HIS A 119 -9.62 -6.18 2.88
C HIS A 119 -9.54 -5.17 1.73
N ALA A 120 -10.55 -4.33 1.60
CA ALA A 120 -10.59 -3.30 0.56
C ALA A 120 -10.36 -1.90 1.16
N HIS A 121 -9.59 -1.07 0.47
CA HIS A 121 -9.31 0.33 0.83
C HIS A 121 -10.03 1.24 -0.14
N ASN A 122 -10.81 2.18 0.36
CA ASN A 122 -11.38 3.24 -0.46
C ASN A 122 -10.33 4.32 -0.66
N LEU A 123 -9.81 4.46 -1.88
CA LEU A 123 -8.68 5.34 -2.18
C LEU A 123 -8.99 6.83 -1.95
N LYS A 124 -10.26 7.22 -2.07
CA LYS A 124 -10.68 8.62 -1.91
C LYS A 124 -10.80 9.04 -0.45
N THR A 125 -11.25 8.14 0.42
CA THR A 125 -11.66 8.47 1.80
C THR A 125 -10.75 7.87 2.86
N GLY A 126 -9.91 6.90 2.47
CA GLY A 126 -9.06 6.14 3.39
C GLY A 126 -9.81 5.16 4.28
N TYR A 127 -11.10 4.87 3.98
CA TYR A 127 -11.83 3.83 4.70
C TYR A 127 -11.35 2.43 4.31
N LYS A 128 -11.33 1.54 5.29
CA LYS A 128 -11.06 0.11 5.12
C LYS A 128 -12.34 -0.68 5.29
N LEU A 129 -12.67 -1.52 4.33
CA LEU A 129 -13.82 -2.42 4.35
C LEU A 129 -13.35 -3.84 4.60
N ASP A 130 -13.87 -4.44 5.67
CA ASP A 130 -13.74 -5.87 5.93
C ASP A 130 -14.64 -6.66 4.96
N LEU A 131 -14.01 -7.49 4.12
CA LEU A 131 -14.71 -8.24 3.09
C LEU A 131 -15.46 -9.46 3.64
N SER A 132 -15.23 -9.88 4.89
CA SER A 132 -15.93 -11.00 5.54
C SER A 132 -17.28 -10.61 6.13
N ASN A 133 -17.42 -9.37 6.62
CA ASN A 133 -18.58 -8.93 7.39
C ASN A 133 -19.13 -7.56 6.97
N GLY A 134 -18.44 -6.81 6.11
CA GLY A 134 -18.90 -5.51 5.64
C GLY A 134 -18.65 -4.35 6.60
N MET A 135 -17.91 -4.55 7.69
CA MET A 135 -17.57 -3.49 8.63
C MET A 135 -16.59 -2.51 8.00
N LEU A 136 -16.88 -1.22 8.13
CA LEU A 136 -16.06 -0.10 7.71
C LEU A 136 -15.25 0.44 8.88
N TYR A 137 -13.99 0.72 8.61
CA TYR A 137 -13.05 1.27 9.57
C TYR A 137 -12.35 2.50 9.00
N LYS A 138 -12.09 3.48 9.85
CA LYS A 138 -11.12 4.55 9.57
C LYS A 138 -9.96 4.37 10.53
N LYS A 139 -8.75 4.18 9.99
CA LYS A 139 -7.60 3.71 10.77
C LYS A 139 -7.93 2.37 11.46
N ARG A 140 -8.26 2.39 12.76
CA ARG A 140 -8.63 1.21 13.55
C ARG A 140 -9.98 1.33 14.25
N GLU A 141 -10.69 2.42 13.99
CA GLU A 141 -11.98 2.70 14.62
C GLU A 141 -13.09 2.22 13.70
N TYR A 142 -14.06 1.49 14.27
CA TYR A 142 -15.28 1.13 13.58
C TYR A 142 -16.10 2.39 13.28
N VAL A 143 -16.60 2.49 12.06
CA VAL A 143 -17.37 3.63 11.58
C VAL A 143 -18.81 3.22 11.34
N ASP A 144 -19.02 2.20 10.52
CA ASP A 144 -20.35 1.70 10.15
C ASP A 144 -20.24 0.30 9.52
N THR A 145 -21.37 -0.30 9.14
CA THR A 145 -21.43 -1.56 8.40
C THR A 145 -22.22 -1.40 7.11
N ILE A 146 -21.64 -1.78 5.97
CA ILE A 146 -22.34 -1.68 4.69
C ILE A 146 -23.49 -2.69 4.59
N ASN A 147 -24.45 -2.40 3.71
CA ASN A 147 -25.54 -3.33 3.43
C ASN A 147 -25.01 -4.67 2.88
N LYS A 148 -25.52 -5.80 3.38
CA LYS A 148 -25.17 -7.16 2.93
C LYS A 148 -25.26 -7.35 1.42
N LYS A 149 -26.28 -6.77 0.76
CA LYS A 149 -26.43 -6.84 -0.70
C LYS A 149 -25.29 -6.13 -1.42
N HIS A 150 -24.84 -4.99 -0.91
CA HIS A 150 -23.70 -4.27 -1.47
C HIS A 150 -22.39 -5.02 -1.24
N LEU A 151 -22.21 -5.63 -0.06
CA LEU A 151 -21.04 -6.47 0.21
C LEU A 151 -20.94 -7.63 -0.77
N ILE A 152 -22.03 -8.37 -0.99
CA ILE A 152 -22.07 -9.48 -1.95
C ILE A 152 -21.77 -8.99 -3.36
N ALA A 153 -22.45 -7.94 -3.82
CA ALA A 153 -22.24 -7.38 -5.15
C ALA A 153 -20.82 -6.86 -5.39
N LEU A 154 -20.17 -6.32 -4.36
CA LEU A 154 -18.75 -5.93 -4.41
C LEU A 154 -17.85 -7.16 -4.48
N ARG A 155 -18.12 -8.20 -3.67
CA ARG A 155 -17.35 -9.46 -3.66
C ARG A 155 -17.41 -10.18 -5.00
N ASP A 156 -18.56 -10.20 -5.67
CA ASP A 156 -18.72 -10.84 -6.99
C ASP A 156 -17.86 -10.20 -8.09
N ARG A 157 -17.41 -8.96 -7.90
CA ARG A 157 -16.47 -8.29 -8.82
C ARG A 157 -15.01 -8.68 -8.59
N ILE A 158 -14.70 -9.34 -7.49
CA ILE A 158 -13.34 -9.74 -7.13
C ILE A 158 -13.07 -11.14 -7.70
N ARG A 159 -12.39 -11.21 -8.84
CA ARG A 159 -12.17 -12.49 -9.56
C ARG A 159 -10.90 -13.22 -9.15
N ASN A 160 -9.83 -12.46 -8.90
CA ASN A 160 -8.46 -13.01 -8.88
C ASN A 160 -7.84 -13.03 -7.47
N ILE A 161 -8.57 -12.59 -6.45
CA ILE A 161 -8.11 -12.55 -5.06
C ILE A 161 -9.00 -13.49 -4.22
N PRO A 162 -8.44 -14.53 -3.59
CA PRO A 162 -9.19 -15.40 -2.70
C PRO A 162 -9.81 -14.62 -1.55
N LEU A 163 -11.12 -14.70 -1.38
CA LEU A 163 -11.86 -13.94 -0.37
C LEU A 163 -12.07 -14.74 0.92
N PRO A 164 -12.18 -14.07 2.08
CA PRO A 164 -12.55 -14.73 3.31
C PRO A 164 -14.02 -15.20 3.23
N ASN A 165 -14.36 -16.22 4.03
CA ASN A 165 -15.74 -16.65 4.21
C ASN A 165 -16.59 -15.51 4.80
N LEU A 166 -17.86 -15.45 4.40
CA LEU A 166 -18.80 -14.50 5.00
C LEU A 166 -19.14 -14.92 6.43
N THR A 167 -19.19 -13.96 7.35
CA THR A 167 -19.53 -14.18 8.77
C THR A 167 -20.80 -13.43 9.20
N ILE A 168 -21.68 -13.12 8.25
CA ILE A 168 -22.90 -12.29 8.39
C ILE A 168 -24.14 -12.94 7.79
#